data_AF-A0A940C861-F1
#
_entry.id   AF-A0A940C861-F1
#
_cell.length_a   1.000
_cell.length_b   1.000
_cell.length_c   1.000
_cell.angle_alpha   90.00
_cell.angle_beta   90.00
_cell.angle_gamma   90.00
#
_symmetry.space_group_name_H-M   'P 1'
#
loop_
_entity.id
_entity.type
_entity.pdbx_description
1 polymer ?
#
loop_
_entity_poly.entity_id
_entity_poly.type
_entity_poly.pdbx_seq_one_letter_code
_entity_poly.pdbx_strand_id
1 'polypeptide(L)'
;ILFVTLRKPHKPLKVGGVQIMLRKIAEEAGVSAHPHTLRHSFATHLIEDDTKPEYVQAMLGHRSPRSTAVYVHVSNKALMGVKSPLDKPKKGRRKKSGGNKK
;
A
#
# COMPACT_ATOMS: atom_id res chain seq x y z
N ILE A 1 -11.02 24.59 -12.76
CA ILE A 1 -11.22 23.13 -13.00
C ILE A 1 -10.30 22.74 -14.14
N LEU A 2 -9.31 21.87 -13.90
CA LEU A 2 -8.27 21.54 -14.88
C LEU A 2 -8.73 20.57 -15.98
N PHE A 3 -9.77 19.77 -15.72
CA PHE A 3 -10.23 18.71 -16.63
C PHE A 3 -11.58 19.05 -17.29
N VAL A 4 -11.62 19.06 -18.62
CA VAL A 4 -12.78 19.41 -19.45
C VAL A 4 -13.05 18.35 -20.52
N THR A 5 -14.27 18.32 -21.06
CA THR A 5 -14.63 17.44 -22.17
C THR A 5 -14.04 17.92 -23.49
N LEU A 6 -13.63 16.99 -24.36
CA LEU A 6 -13.09 17.32 -25.69
C LEU A 6 -14.14 17.91 -26.65
N ARG A 7 -15.43 17.64 -26.43
CA ARG A 7 -16.52 18.17 -27.27
C ARG A 7 -16.91 19.57 -26.82
N LYS A 8 -17.09 20.50 -27.77
CA LYS A 8 -17.70 21.81 -27.52
C LYS A 8 -19.11 21.61 -26.95
N PRO A 9 -19.53 22.38 -25.92
CA PRO A 9 -18.89 23.57 -25.36
C PRO A 9 -17.90 23.33 -24.19
N HIS A 10 -17.07 22.27 -24.22
CA HIS A 10 -15.97 22.00 -23.25
C HIS A 10 -16.38 22.09 -21.79
N LYS A 11 -17.38 21.29 -21.40
CA LYS A 11 -17.91 21.28 -20.04
C LYS A 11 -16.92 20.62 -19.06
N PRO A 12 -16.97 20.93 -17.76
CA PRO A 12 -16.22 20.20 -16.73
C PRO A 12 -16.40 18.68 -16.86
N LEU A 13 -15.29 17.96 -16.78
CA LEU A 13 -15.33 16.50 -16.86
C LEU A 13 -15.99 15.92 -15.60
N LYS A 14 -17.05 15.12 -15.80
CA LYS A 14 -17.75 14.46 -14.69
C LYS A 14 -17.01 13.20 -14.24
N VAL A 15 -17.09 12.88 -12.96
CA VAL A 15 -16.52 11.64 -12.37
C VAL A 15 -17.02 10.39 -13.10
N GLY A 16 -18.33 10.31 -13.38
CA GLY A 16 -18.88 9.18 -14.14
C GLY A 16 -18.32 9.06 -15.55
N GLY A 17 -17.97 10.18 -16.20
CA GLY A 17 -17.30 10.16 -17.50
C GLY A 17 -15.90 9.55 -17.42
N VAL A 18 -15.13 9.88 -16.37
CA VAL A 18 -13.82 9.26 -16.11
C VAL A 18 -13.96 7.75 -15.87
N GLN A 19 -14.95 7.33 -15.09
CA GLN A 19 -15.18 5.91 -14.81
C GLN A 19 -15.54 5.12 -16.08
N ILE A 20 -16.38 5.68 -16.95
CA ILE A 20 -16.76 5.04 -18.22
C ILE A 20 -15.54 4.91 -19.13
N MET A 21 -14.76 5.98 -19.28
CA MET A 21 -13.53 5.95 -20.09
C MET A 21 -12.53 4.93 -19.55
N LEU A 22 -12.32 4.90 -18.23
CA LEU A 22 -11.40 3.96 -17.62
C LEU A 22 -11.85 2.51 -17.80
N ARG A 23 -13.15 2.22 -17.65
CA ARG A 23 -13.69 0.87 -17.84
C ARG A 23 -13.43 0.37 -19.26
N LYS A 24 -13.65 1.22 -20.27
CA LYS A 24 -13.38 0.87 -21.67
C LYS A 24 -11.90 0.51 -21.89
N ILE A 25 -10.99 1.33 -21.37
CA ILE A 25 -9.54 1.08 -21.46
C ILE A 25 -9.16 -0.21 -20.72
N ALA A 26 -9.77 -0.45 -19.56
CA ALA A 26 -9.52 -1.65 -18.76
C ALA A 26 -9.95 -2.93 -19.47
N GLU A 27 -11.12 -2.90 -20.14
CA GLU A 27 -11.61 -3.99 -20.98
C GLU A 27 -10.65 -4.26 -22.16
N GLU A 28 -10.19 -3.21 -22.85
CA GLU A 28 -9.20 -3.33 -23.93
C GLU A 28 -7.87 -3.91 -23.45
N ALA A 29 -7.46 -3.58 -22.23
CA ALA A 29 -6.25 -4.10 -21.59
C ALA A 29 -6.44 -5.48 -20.91
N GLY A 30 -7.66 -6.04 -20.90
CA GLY A 30 -7.95 -7.32 -20.26
C GLY A 30 -7.84 -7.30 -18.73
N VAL A 31 -7.97 -6.13 -18.09
CA VAL A 31 -7.84 -5.97 -16.64
C VAL A 31 -9.12 -5.38 -16.03
N SER A 32 -9.38 -5.65 -14.76
CA SER A 32 -10.47 -5.01 -14.03
C SER A 32 -9.94 -3.79 -13.27
N ALA A 33 -10.28 -2.59 -13.71
CA ALA A 33 -9.81 -1.34 -13.11
C ALA A 33 -10.92 -0.33 -12.85
N HIS A 34 -10.84 0.32 -11.69
CA HIS A 34 -11.65 1.47 -11.28
C HIS A 34 -10.72 2.55 -10.72
N PRO A 35 -11.08 3.86 -10.69
CA PRO A 35 -10.15 4.89 -10.20
C PRO A 35 -9.62 4.62 -8.79
N HIS A 36 -10.43 4.02 -7.92
CA HIS A 36 -9.99 3.61 -6.59
C HIS A 36 -8.99 2.44 -6.64
N THR A 37 -9.20 1.44 -7.49
CA THR A 37 -8.25 0.33 -7.69
C THR A 37 -6.87 0.86 -8.10
N LEU A 38 -6.82 1.76 -9.08
CA LEU A 38 -5.56 2.37 -9.52
C LEU A 38 -4.86 3.15 -8.40
N ARG A 39 -5.64 3.90 -7.60
CA ARG A 39 -5.12 4.61 -6.43
C ARG A 39 -4.55 3.66 -5.38
N HIS A 40 -5.22 2.53 -5.15
CA HIS A 40 -4.72 1.51 -4.23
C HIS A 40 -3.46 0.82 -4.76
N SER A 41 -3.42 0.46 -6.05
CA SER A 41 -2.23 -0.14 -6.68
C SER A 41 -1.02 0.81 -6.60
N PHE A 42 -1.21 2.10 -6.86
CA PHE A 42 -0.14 3.10 -6.71
C PHE A 42 0.39 3.17 -5.27
N ALA A 43 -0.51 3.19 -4.28
CA ALA A 43 -0.12 3.23 -2.87
C ALA A 43 0.62 1.96 -2.42
N THR A 44 0.13 0.79 -2.84
CA THR A 44 0.77 -0.50 -2.55
C THR A 44 2.17 -0.56 -3.15
N HIS A 45 2.34 -0.16 -4.42
CA HIS A 45 3.65 -0.13 -5.07
C HIS A 45 4.67 0.74 -4.31
N LEU A 46 4.25 1.92 -3.82
CA LEU A 46 5.15 2.78 -3.04
C LEU A 46 5.60 2.11 -1.74
N ILE A 47 4.69 1.40 -1.07
CA ILE A 47 4.97 0.72 0.19
C ILE A 47 5.83 -0.53 0.00
N GLU A 48 5.66 -1.24 -1.12
CA GLU A 48 6.53 -2.34 -1.52
C GLU A 48 7.95 -1.86 -1.82
N ASP A 49 8.11 -0.62 -2.30
CA ASP A 49 9.40 0.05 -2.52
C ASP A 49 9.98 0.72 -1.25
N ASP A 50 9.55 0.23 -0.07
CA ASP A 50 9.99 0.70 1.26
C ASP A 50 9.77 2.22 1.51
N THR A 51 8.85 2.83 0.74
CA THR A 51 8.47 4.23 0.97
C THR A 51 7.68 4.32 2.26
N LYS A 52 8.12 5.20 3.17
CA LYS A 52 7.44 5.35 4.45
C LYS A 52 5.97 5.79 4.27
N PRO A 53 5.02 5.22 5.04
CA PRO A 53 3.59 5.48 4.86
C PRO A 53 3.20 6.96 4.94
N GLU A 54 3.97 7.80 5.64
CA GLU A 54 3.73 9.23 5.77
C GLU A 54 3.90 9.96 4.42
N TYR A 55 4.86 9.53 3.60
CA TYR A 55 5.07 10.06 2.25
C TYR A 55 3.98 9.61 1.28
N VAL A 56 3.55 8.36 1.40
CA VAL A 56 2.45 7.81 0.61
C VAL A 56 1.15 8.56 0.90
N GLN A 57 0.89 8.86 2.18
CA GLN A 57 -0.27 9.65 2.59
C GLN A 57 -0.21 11.11 2.08
N ALA A 58 0.96 11.73 2.09
CA ALA A 58 1.16 13.06 1.51
C ALA A 58 0.92 13.07 -0.01
N MET A 59 1.42 12.05 -0.74
CA MET A 59 1.25 11.94 -2.19
C MET A 59 -0.18 11.61 -2.64
N LEU A 60 -0.92 10.84 -1.83
CA LEU A 60 -2.32 10.51 -2.12
C LEU A 60 -3.29 11.65 -1.74
N GLY A 61 -2.86 12.61 -0.91
CA GLY A 61 -3.64 13.76 -0.50
C GLY A 61 -4.47 13.54 0.77
N HIS A 62 -4.66 14.64 1.52
CA HIS A 62 -5.13 14.74 2.92
C HIS A 62 -6.60 14.36 3.18
N ARG A 63 -7.13 13.26 2.63
CA ARG A 63 -8.47 12.77 2.99
C ARG A 63 -8.37 11.52 3.86
N SER A 64 -8.09 11.76 5.14
CA SER A 64 -8.22 10.83 6.27
C SER A 64 -7.09 9.80 6.46
N PRO A 65 -6.48 9.70 7.66
CA PRO A 65 -5.55 8.63 8.04
C PRO A 65 -6.18 7.23 7.98
N ARG A 66 -7.52 7.15 7.98
CA ARG A 66 -8.27 5.89 7.98
C ARG A 66 -8.06 5.07 6.70
N SER A 67 -7.73 5.70 5.56
CA SER A 67 -7.38 4.99 4.32
C SER A 67 -5.92 4.49 4.29
N THR A 68 -5.02 5.06 5.10
CA THR A 68 -3.61 4.67 5.15
C THR A 68 -3.41 3.33 5.88
N ALA A 69 -4.25 3.06 6.89
CA ALA A 69 -4.19 1.83 7.69
C ALA A 69 -4.35 0.55 6.85
N VAL A 70 -5.17 0.60 5.78
CA VAL A 70 -5.34 -0.51 4.84
C VAL A 70 -4.00 -0.85 4.17
N TYR A 71 -3.20 0.16 3.82
CA TYR A 71 -1.93 -0.06 3.13
C TYR A 71 -0.82 -0.58 4.03
N VAL A 72 -0.77 -0.14 5.29
CA VAL A 72 0.15 -0.67 6.30
C VAL A 72 -0.11 -2.16 6.55
N HIS A 73 -1.38 -2.58 6.56
CA HIS A 73 -1.72 -3.99 6.71
C HIS A 73 -1.26 -4.84 5.50
N VAL A 74 -1.31 -4.30 4.28
CA VAL A 74 -0.75 -4.96 3.08
C VAL A 74 0.77 -5.09 3.18
N SER A 75 1.47 -4.04 3.62
CA SER A 75 2.92 -4.09 3.90
C SER A 75 3.27 -5.21 4.87
N ASN A 76 2.55 -5.31 6.00
CA ASN A 76 2.81 -6.36 6.99
C ASN A 76 2.65 -7.77 6.41
N LYS A 77 1.72 -7.98 5.47
CA LYS A 77 1.57 -9.26 4.75
C LYS A 77 2.75 -9.53 3.79
N ALA A 78 3.28 -8.52 3.11
CA ALA A 78 4.47 -8.64 2.28
C ALA A 78 5.75 -8.84 3.12
N LEU A 79 5.82 -8.20 4.28
CA LEU A 79 6.91 -8.29 5.26
C LEU A 79 6.87 -9.54 6.14
N MET A 80 5.85 -10.41 6.04
CA MET A 80 5.82 -11.70 6.75
C MET A 80 6.95 -12.67 6.35
N GLY A 81 7.75 -12.33 5.32
CA GLY A 81 9.03 -12.98 5.02
C GLY A 81 10.25 -12.39 5.74
N VAL A 82 10.14 -11.22 6.34
CA VAL A 82 11.22 -10.52 7.05
C VAL A 82 11.25 -10.98 8.50
N LYS A 83 12.16 -11.91 8.82
CA LYS A 83 12.44 -12.34 10.19
C LYS A 83 12.82 -11.15 11.05
N SER A 84 12.16 -11.01 12.19
CA SER A 84 12.48 -9.98 13.18
C SER A 84 13.93 -10.16 13.65
N PRO A 85 14.73 -9.08 13.75
CA PRO A 85 16.07 -9.13 14.34
C PRO A 85 16.10 -9.70 15.77
N LEU A 86 14.94 -9.72 16.44
CA LEU A 86 14.73 -10.24 17.79
C LEU A 86 14.42 -11.75 17.85
N ASP A 87 14.16 -12.42 16.71
CA ASP A 87 13.92 -13.87 16.66
C ASP A 87 15.20 -14.72 16.77
N LYS A 88 16.33 -14.11 17.11
CA LYS A 88 17.56 -14.85 17.42
C LYS A 88 17.39 -15.51 18.79
N PRO A 89 17.39 -16.86 18.91
CA PRO A 89 17.37 -17.50 20.21
C PRO A 89 18.59 -17.03 21.00
N LYS A 90 18.37 -16.48 22.20
CA LYS A 90 19.44 -16.07 23.11
C LYS A 90 20.38 -17.25 23.32
N LYS A 91 21.59 -17.17 22.74
CA LYS A 91 22.67 -18.13 23.01
C LYS A 91 23.03 -18.06 24.50
N GLY A 92 22.69 -19.14 25.20
CA GLY A 92 23.47 -19.78 26.26
C GLY A 92 24.00 -18.91 27.40
N ARG A 93 23.33 -19.01 28.56
CA ARG A 93 24.05 -19.11 29.84
C ARG A 93 24.03 -20.58 30.27
N ARG A 94 25.10 -21.33 29.94
CA ARG A 94 25.41 -22.61 30.60
C ARG A 94 25.59 -22.30 32.09
N LYS A 95 24.62 -22.62 32.94
CA LYS A 95 24.91 -22.84 34.36
C LYS A 95 25.71 -24.15 34.42
N LYS A 96 27.01 -24.06 34.72
CA LYS A 96 27.79 -25.23 35.13
C LYS A 96 27.17 -25.76 36.43
N SER A 97 26.75 -27.02 36.40
CA SER A 97 26.62 -27.85 37.59
C SER A 97 28.01 -28.02 38.22
N GLY A 98 28.11 -27.79 39.52
CA GLY A 98 29.22 -28.23 40.35
C GLY A 98 28.60 -28.95 41.54
N GLY A 99 28.69 -30.29 41.54
CA GLY A 99 28.13 -31.14 42.56
C GLY A 99 28.93 -31.13 43.87
N ASN A 100 28.17 -31.34 44.95
CA ASN A 100 28.42 -32.09 46.18
C ASN A 100 29.86 -32.20 46.76
N LYS A 101 30.02 -31.80 48.03
CA LYS A 101 30.76 -32.54 49.08
C LYS A 101 30.64 -31.84 50.45
N LYS A 102 29.70 -32.27 51.28
CA LYS A 102 29.88 -32.88 52.62
C LYS A 102 28.55 -32.91 53.38
#